data_AF-A0A4S8H6Z4-F1
#
_entry.id   AF-A0A4S8H6Z4-F1
#
_cell.length_a   1.000
_cell.length_b   1.000
_cell.length_c   1.000
_cell.angle_alpha   90.00
_cell.angle_beta   90.00
_cell.angle_gamma   90.00
#
_symmetry.space_group_name_H-M   'P 1'
#
loop_
_entity.id
_entity.type
_entity.pdbx_description
1 polymer ?
#
loop_
_entity_poly.entity_id
_entity_poly.type
_entity_poly.pdbx_seq_one_letter_code
_entity_poly.pdbx_strand_id
1 'polypeptide(L)'
;MPGDTCIGHFLVEEAERAKEVLEQVHIRVVNINDVVIQKLRQDVPGQLGLFCRRLANAGVNILTQYSDHANQLIVVVDDYEKAKQVSVAWMQEWW
;
A
#
# COMPACT_ATOMS: atom_id res chain seq x y z
N MET A 1 -25.96 9.62 5.61
CA MET A 1 -25.34 10.85 6.15
C MET A 1 -24.20 11.21 5.20
N PRO A 2 -24.04 12.47 4.79
CA PRO A 2 -22.80 12.91 4.15
C PRO A 2 -21.62 12.53 5.04
N GLY A 3 -20.47 12.19 4.45
CA GLY A 3 -19.28 11.90 5.23
C GLY A 3 -18.70 13.19 5.80
N ASP A 4 -18.70 13.35 7.12
CA ASP A 4 -18.08 14.50 7.81
C ASP A 4 -16.55 14.51 7.69
N THR A 5 -15.95 13.43 7.16
CA THR A 5 -14.51 13.29 6.99
C THR A 5 -14.21 12.43 5.77
N CYS A 6 -13.21 12.85 5.00
CA CYS A 6 -12.62 12.10 3.89
C CYS A 6 -11.10 12.04 4.10
N ILE A 7 -10.48 10.90 3.79
CA ILE A 7 -9.03 10.72 3.87
C ILE A 7 -8.51 10.46 2.46
N GLY A 8 -7.61 11.34 2.00
CA GLY A 8 -6.85 11.12 0.77
C GLY A 8 -5.55 10.38 1.08
N HIS A 9 -5.23 9.36 0.29
CA HIS A 9 -3.96 8.64 0.35
C HIS A 9 -3.06 9.10 -0.79
N PHE A 10 -1.83 9.50 -0.46
CA PHE A 10 -0.83 9.95 -1.42
C PHE A 10 0.44 9.12 -1.24
N LEU A 11 0.95 8.57 -2.34
CA LEU A 11 2.25 7.91 -2.36
C LEU A 11 3.32 8.97 -2.67
N VAL A 12 4.31 9.10 -1.79
CA VAL A 12 5.39 10.09 -1.91
C VAL A 12 6.73 9.47 -1.54
N GLU A 13 7.82 10.01 -2.07
CA GLU A 13 9.19 9.56 -1.77
C GLU A 13 9.70 10.11 -0.42
N GLU A 14 9.44 11.39 -0.13
CA GLU A 14 9.88 12.06 1.10
C GLU A 14 8.69 12.33 2.04
N ALA A 15 8.19 11.29 2.73
CA ALA A 15 6.96 11.39 3.53
C ALA A 15 7.00 12.44 4.65
N GLU A 16 8.11 12.53 5.40
CA GLU A 16 8.25 13.51 6.49
C GLU A 16 8.29 14.94 5.96
N ARG A 17 9.04 15.18 4.89
CA ARG A 17 9.08 16.49 4.22
C ARG A 17 7.70 16.87 3.66
N ALA A 18 6.99 15.92 3.06
CA ALA A 18 5.63 16.16 2.57
C ALA A 18 4.70 16.57 3.71
N LYS A 19 4.80 15.91 4.87
CA LYS A 19 4.05 16.30 6.06
C LYS A 19 4.36 17.71 6.51
N GLU A 20 5.63 18.07 6.64
CA GLU A 20 6.05 19.41 7.05
C GLU A 20 5.44 20.49 6.14
N VAL A 21 5.49 20.30 4.81
CA VAL A 21 4.95 21.27 3.84
C VAL A 21 3.42 21.33 3.88
N LEU A 22 2.73 20.19 4.01
CA LEU A 22 1.27 20.13 4.09
C LEU A 22 0.74 20.81 5.35
N GLU A 23 1.40 20.61 6.49
CA GLU A 23 1.00 21.20 7.76
C GLU A 23 1.16 22.73 7.76
N GLN A 24 2.15 23.28 7.04
CA GLN A 24 2.32 24.73 6.85
C GLN A 24 1.11 25.39 6.15
N VAL A 25 0.41 24.65 5.29
CA VAL A 25 -0.81 25.11 4.59
C VAL A 25 -2.09 24.57 5.24
N HIS A 26 -2.00 24.15 6.51
CA HIS A 26 -3.14 23.73 7.34
C HIS A 26 -3.84 22.46 6.83
N ILE A 27 -3.15 21.65 6.02
CA ILE A 27 -3.61 20.31 5.63
C ILE A 27 -3.16 19.34 6.72
N ARG A 28 -4.13 18.70 7.38
CA ARG A 28 -3.86 17.73 8.46
C ARG A 28 -3.37 16.41 7.86
N VAL A 29 -2.14 16.02 8.20
CA VAL A 29 -1.63 14.66 7.96
C VAL A 29 -2.05 13.75 9.11
N VAL A 30 -2.92 12.79 8.83
CA VAL A 30 -3.48 11.90 9.86
C VAL A 30 -2.60 10.71 10.18
N ASN A 31 -1.78 10.27 9.21
CA ASN A 31 -0.86 9.15 9.39
C ASN A 31 0.21 9.14 8.26
N ILE A 32 1.37 8.53 8.54
CA ILE A 32 2.39 8.15 7.55
C ILE A 32 2.58 6.64 7.69
N ASN A 33 2.52 5.91 6.58
CA ASN A 33 2.68 4.45 6.59
C ASN A 33 3.72 4.05 5.56
N ASP A 34 4.57 3.08 5.94
CA ASP A 34 5.30 2.29 4.96
C ASP A 34 4.31 1.47 4.13
N VAL A 35 4.61 1.33 2.84
CA VAL A 35 3.74 0.62 1.90
C VAL A 35 4.51 -0.46 1.17
N VAL A 36 3.82 -1.54 0.85
CA VAL A 36 4.32 -2.53 -0.11
C VAL A 36 3.85 -2.13 -1.50
N ILE A 37 4.81 -1.94 -2.40
CA ILE A 37 4.60 -1.71 -3.82
C ILE A 37 4.79 -3.05 -4.53
N GLN A 38 3.71 -3.62 -5.06
CA GLN A 38 3.70 -4.96 -5.62
C GLN A 38 3.33 -4.96 -7.11
N LYS A 39 4.17 -5.58 -7.92
CA LYS A 39 3.85 -5.89 -9.32
C LYS A 39 3.03 -7.18 -9.40
N LEU A 40 1.89 -7.12 -10.08
CA LEU A 40 1.05 -8.29 -10.40
C LEU A 40 1.13 -8.59 -11.90
N ARG A 41 0.99 -9.87 -12.28
CA ARG A 41 0.86 -10.25 -13.68
C ARG A 41 -0.56 -9.97 -14.18
N GLN A 42 -0.72 -9.00 -15.07
CA GLN A 42 -2.04 -8.58 -15.56
C GLN A 42 -2.66 -9.58 -16.54
N ASP A 43 -1.85 -10.46 -17.14
CA ASP A 43 -2.26 -11.52 -18.06
C ASP A 43 -2.79 -12.77 -17.35
N VAL A 44 -2.60 -12.88 -16.03
CA VAL A 44 -3.02 -14.04 -15.24
C VAL A 44 -4.18 -13.66 -14.31
N PRO A 45 -5.40 -14.16 -14.58
CA PRO A 45 -6.55 -13.91 -13.71
C PRO A 45 -6.30 -14.36 -12.26
N GLY A 46 -6.77 -13.58 -11.30
CA GLY A 46 -6.72 -13.94 -9.87
C GLY A 46 -5.40 -13.64 -9.15
N GLN A 47 -4.42 -12.99 -9.80
CA GLN A 47 -3.14 -12.63 -9.17
C GLN A 47 -3.29 -11.81 -7.89
N LEU A 48 -4.21 -10.83 -7.86
CA LEU A 48 -4.50 -10.07 -6.65
C LEU A 48 -4.97 -11.01 -5.51
N GLY A 49 -5.92 -11.90 -5.79
CA GLY A 49 -6.44 -12.85 -4.81
C GLY A 49 -5.36 -13.81 -4.29
N LEU A 50 -4.45 -14.25 -5.16
CA LEU A 50 -3.31 -15.09 -4.76
C LEU A 50 -2.34 -14.34 -3.86
N PHE A 51 -2.00 -13.08 -4.20
CA PHE A 51 -1.15 -12.25 -3.36
C PHE A 51 -1.79 -11.98 -1.99
N CYS A 52 -3.07 -11.60 -1.95
CA CYS A 52 -3.84 -11.43 -0.71
C CYS A 52 -3.86 -12.72 0.14
N ARG A 53 -3.99 -13.89 -0.50
CA ARG A 53 -3.91 -15.18 0.21
C ARG A 53 -2.56 -15.39 0.86
N ARG A 54 -1.45 -15.03 0.20
CA ARG A 54 -0.10 -15.16 0.78
C ARG A 54 0.10 -14.23 1.98
N LEU A 55 -0.37 -13.00 1.89
CA LEU A 55 -0.39 -12.08 3.04
C LEU A 55 -1.19 -12.66 4.21
N ALA A 56 -2.41 -13.16 3.95
CA ALA A 56 -3.25 -13.77 4.96
C ALA A 56 -2.59 -15.02 5.60
N ASN A 57 -1.94 -15.87 4.80
CA ASN A 57 -1.20 -17.03 5.30
C ASN A 57 0.00 -16.63 6.18
N ALA A 58 0.61 -15.46 5.95
CA ALA A 58 1.64 -14.89 6.79
C ALA A 58 1.09 -14.15 8.03
N GLY A 59 -0.24 -14.12 8.20
CA GLY A 59 -0.91 -13.43 9.30
C GLY A 59 -0.89 -11.90 9.18
N VAL A 60 -0.89 -11.38 7.94
CA VAL A 60 -0.89 -9.94 7.63
C VAL A 60 -2.25 -9.51 7.11
N ASN A 61 -2.81 -8.43 7.67
CA ASN A 61 -4.03 -7.79 7.17
C ASN A 61 -3.71 -6.58 6.28
N ILE A 62 -4.55 -6.37 5.26
CA ILE A 62 -4.50 -5.18 4.42
C ILE A 62 -5.42 -4.12 5.03
N LEU A 63 -4.88 -2.93 5.30
CA LEU A 63 -5.60 -1.78 5.85
C LEU A 63 -6.11 -0.85 4.74
N THR A 64 -5.35 -0.73 3.66
CA THR A 64 -5.69 0.08 2.50
C THR A 64 -5.09 -0.53 1.25
N GLN A 65 -5.84 -0.51 0.16
CA GLN A 65 -5.38 -0.99 -1.14
C GLN A 65 -5.75 0.03 -2.22
N TYR A 66 -4.78 0.36 -3.07
CA TYR A 66 -5.00 1.16 -4.26
C TYR A 66 -3.99 0.76 -5.35
N SER A 67 -4.01 1.46 -6.48
CA SER A 67 -3.03 1.31 -7.55
C SER A 67 -2.38 2.65 -7.84
N ASP A 68 -1.10 2.62 -8.18
CA ASP A 68 -0.39 3.79 -8.66
C ASP A 68 -0.61 4.01 -10.17
N HIS A 69 0.01 5.06 -10.72
CA HIS A 69 -0.07 5.37 -12.14
C HIS A 69 0.65 4.37 -13.05
N ALA A 70 1.50 3.49 -12.50
CA ALA A 70 2.19 2.43 -13.22
C ALA A 70 1.45 1.07 -13.15
N ASN A 71 0.21 1.06 -12.67
CA ASN A 71 -0.60 -0.13 -12.41
C ASN A 71 0.05 -1.12 -11.44
N GLN A 72 0.89 -0.63 -10.53
CA GLN A 72 1.39 -1.41 -9.40
C GLN A 72 0.32 -1.42 -8.30
N LEU A 73 0.21 -2.55 -7.61
CA LEU A 73 -0.61 -2.68 -6.43
C LEU A 73 0.11 -2.00 -5.26
N ILE A 74 -0.54 -1.04 -4.61
CA ILE A 74 -0.05 -0.44 -3.38
C ILE A 74 -0.91 -0.93 -2.21
N VAL A 75 -0.28 -1.46 -1.17
CA VAL A 75 -0.97 -1.87 0.05
C VAL A 75 -0.32 -1.27 1.29
N VAL A 76 -1.17 -0.73 2.16
CA VAL A 76 -0.86 -0.46 3.57
C VAL A 76 -1.30 -1.69 4.36
N VAL A 77 -0.44 -2.17 5.25
CA VAL A 77 -0.66 -3.40 6.03
C VAL A 77 -0.44 -3.14 7.52
N ASP A 78 -0.90 -4.06 8.36
CA ASP A 78 -0.68 -4.02 9.82
C ASP A 78 0.74 -4.43 10.25
N ASP A 79 1.42 -5.25 9.45
CA ASP A 79 2.81 -5.71 9.68
C ASP A 79 3.63 -5.56 8.38
N TYR A 80 4.28 -4.41 8.24
CA TYR A 80 5.05 -4.06 7.04
C TYR A 80 6.20 -5.03 6.76
N GLU A 81 6.97 -5.41 7.78
CA GLU A 81 8.15 -6.27 7.60
C GLU A 81 7.76 -7.68 7.11
N LYS A 82 6.68 -8.26 7.64
CA LYS A 82 6.17 -9.55 7.10
C LYS A 82 5.62 -9.40 5.69
N ALA A 83 4.86 -8.34 5.41
CA ALA A 83 4.33 -8.12 4.07
C ALA A 83 5.43 -7.93 3.03
N LYS A 84 6.50 -7.23 3.41
CA LYS A 84 7.70 -7.03 2.59
C LYS A 84 8.38 -8.37 2.26
N GLN A 85 8.49 -9.29 3.22
CA GLN A 85 9.03 -10.63 2.96
C GLN A 85 8.17 -11.40 1.95
N VAL A 86 6.83 -11.36 2.11
CA VAL A 86 5.90 -11.97 1.14
C VAL A 86 6.06 -11.34 -0.26
N SER A 87 6.21 -10.02 -0.32
CA SER A 87 6.43 -9.28 -1.57
C SER A 87 7.75 -9.65 -2.26
N VAL A 88 8.84 -9.73 -1.51
CA VAL A 88 10.15 -10.15 -2.04
C VAL A 88 10.07 -11.57 -2.59
N ALA A 89 9.49 -12.51 -1.84
CA ALA A 89 9.31 -13.89 -2.29
C ALA A 89 8.43 -13.98 -3.54
N TRP A 90 7.37 -13.17 -3.62
CA TRP A 90 6.56 -13.05 -4.82
C TRP A 90 7.38 -12.56 -6.01
N MET A 91 8.16 -11.49 -5.84
CA MET A 91 8.96 -10.95 -6.93
C MET A 91 9.94 -12.00 -7.45
N GLN A 92 10.61 -12.75 -6.59
CA GLN A 92 11.53 -13.83 -6.98
C GLN A 92 10.86 -14.99 -7.75
N GLU A 93 9.59 -15.26 -7.48
CA GLU A 93 8.85 -16.34 -8.14
C GLU A 93 8.36 -15.95 -9.53
N TRP A 94 8.02 -14.67 -9.72
CA TRP A 94 7.32 -14.19 -10.91
C TRP A 94 8.17 -13.27 -11.81
N TRP A 95 9.35 -12.81 -11.36
CA TRP A 95 10.23 -11.85 -12.04
C TRP A 95 11.71 -12.12 -11.80
#